data_AF-A8UTR7-F1
#
_entry.id   AF-A8UTR7-F1
#
_cell.length_a   1.000
_cell.length_b   1.000
_cell.length_c   1.000
_cell.angle_alpha   90.00
_cell.angle_beta   90.00
_cell.angle_gamma   90.00
#
_symmetry.space_group_name_H-M   'P 1'
#
loop_
_entity.id
_entity.type
_entity.pdbx_description
1 polymer ?
#
loop_
_entity_poly.entity_id
_entity_poly.type
_entity_poly.pdbx_seq_one_letter_code
_entity_poly.pdbx_strand_id
1 'polypeptide(L)' 'MAVKIPADIVRLLNLHQGSKLIIEISREGIVIKPERSRNLDELLDRITPENLHSEVDWGKREGNEPW' A
#
# COMPACT_ATOMS: atom_id res chain seq x y z
N MET A 1 -4.29 19.73 11.91
CA MET A 1 -3.83 19.07 13.15
C MET A 1 -3.22 17.73 12.79
N ALA A 2 -2.10 17.36 13.43
CA ALA A 2 -1.45 16.08 13.21
C ALA A 2 -0.88 15.55 14.53
N VAL A 3 -0.89 14.24 14.71
CA VAL A 3 -0.21 13.55 15.82
C VAL A 3 1.15 13.09 15.32
N LYS A 4 2.22 13.48 16.00
CA LYS A 4 3.58 13.03 15.66
C LYS A 4 3.82 11.67 16.31
N ILE A 5 4.21 10.69 15.51
CA ILE A 5 4.60 9.36 15.98
C ILE A 5 6.13 9.29 15.92
N PRO A 6 6.81 8.86 17.00
CA PRO A 6 8.25 8.63 17.00
C PRO A 6 8.71 7.70 15.87
N ALA A 7 9.86 8.00 15.27
CA ALA A 7 10.40 7.25 14.14
C ALA A 7 10.63 5.76 14.45
N ASP A 8 11.02 5.43 15.67
CA ASP A 8 11.22 4.03 16.10
C ASP A 8 9.93 3.20 16.04
N ILE A 9 8.79 3.80 16.41
CA ILE A 9 7.48 3.13 16.36
C ILE A 9 7.06 2.92 14.90
N VAL A 10 7.28 3.93 14.06
CA VAL A 10 7.00 3.87 12.62
C VAL A 10 7.77 2.73 11.97
N ARG A 11 9.08 2.60 12.27
CA ARG A 11 9.95 1.53 11.76
C ARG A 11 9.53 0.16 12.27
N LEU A 12 9.21 0.05 13.57
CA LEU A 12 8.75 -1.21 14.18
C LEU A 12 7.47 -1.73 13.52
N LEU A 13 6.55 -0.82 13.18
CA LEU A 13 5.29 -1.14 12.51
C LEU A 13 5.42 -1.24 10.98
N ASN A 14 6.64 -1.13 10.44
CA ASN A 14 6.95 -1.10 9.01
C ASN A 14 6.07 -0.10 8.23
N LEU A 15 5.81 1.04 8.84
CA LEU A 15 5.04 2.13 8.26
C LEU A 15 5.96 3.07 7.48
N HIS A 16 5.48 3.51 6.33
CA HIS A 16 6.19 4.43 5.44
C HIS A 16 5.22 5.53 4.98
N GLN A 17 5.75 6.57 4.35
CA GLN A 17 4.90 7.60 3.77
C GLN A 17 3.99 6.98 2.71
N GLY A 18 2.68 7.22 2.82
CA GLY A 18 1.66 6.60 1.96
C GLY A 18 1.12 5.25 2.44
N SER A 19 1.62 4.70 3.56
CA SER A 19 1.02 3.52 4.18
C SER A 19 -0.43 3.78 4.58
N LYS A 20 -1.32 2.84 4.26
CA LYS A 20 -2.71 2.87 4.69
C LYS A 20 -2.82 2.40 6.13
N LEU A 21 -3.62 3.11 6.91
CA LEU A 21 -3.83 2.88 8.33
C LEU A 21 -5.34 2.78 8.59
N ILE A 22 -5.71 1.89 9.50
CA ILE A 22 -7.06 1.81 10.05
C ILE A 22 -7.03 2.54 11.40
N ILE A 23 -7.93 3.49 11.56
CA ILE A 23 -8.10 4.27 12.79
C ILE A 23 -9.46 3.90 13.39
N GLU A 24 -9.44 3.39 14.62
CA GLU A 24 -10.65 3.02 15.36
C GLU A 24 -10.74 3.82 16.65
N ILE A 25 -11.97 4.19 17.01
CA ILE A 25 -12.27 4.87 18.27
C ILE A 25 -12.74 3.82 19.26
N SER A 26 -12.04 3.72 20.39
CA SER A 26 -12.43 2.92 21.55
C SER A 26 -12.82 3.84 22.71
N ARG A 27 -13.45 3.29 23.75
CA ARG A 27 -13.79 4.05 24.97
C ARG A 27 -12.56 4.62 25.68
N GLU A 28 -11.41 3.96 25.51
CA GLU A 28 -10.16 4.30 26.19
C GLU A 28 -9.21 5.14 25.31
N GLY A 29 -9.57 5.41 24.05
CA GLY A 29 -8.74 6.21 23.15
C GLY A 29 -8.85 5.81 21.69
N ILE A 30 -7.79 6.09 20.93
CA ILE A 30 -7.72 5.82 19.49
C ILE A 30 -6.74 4.65 19.27
N VAL A 31 -7.18 3.65 18.52
CA VAL A 31 -6.35 2.52 18.08
C VAL A 31 -5.97 2.76 16.62
N ILE A 32 -4.67 2.79 16.34
CA ILE A 32 -4.12 2.93 14.99
C ILE A 32 -3.41 1.65 14.64
N LYS A 33 -3.80 1.02 13.53
CA LYS A 33 -3.22 -0.23 13.05
C LYS A 33 -2.88 -0.14 11.56
N PRO A 34 -1.77 -0.75 11.11
CA PRO A 34 -1.48 -0.88 9.69
C PRO A 34 -2.65 -1.58 8.98
N GLU A 35 -3.07 -1.05 7.84
CA GLU A 35 -3.96 -1.79 6.97
C GLU A 35 -3.17 -2.98 6.40
N ARG A 36 -3.60 -4.21 6.71
CA ARG A 36 -2.94 -5.39 6.17
C ARG A 36 -3.16 -5.41 4.65
N SER A 37 -2.06 -5.53 3.92
CA SER A 37 -2.12 -5.83 2.49
C SER A 37 -2.85 -7.16 2.30
N ARG A 38 -3.73 -7.21 1.30
CA ARG A 38 -4.43 -8.43 0.88
C ARG A 38 -3.40 -9.53 0.67
N ASN A 39 -3.69 -10.75 1.12
CA ASN A 39 -2.81 -11.90 0.86
C ASN A 39 -2.72 -12.14 -0.65
N LEU A 40 -1.59 -12.68 -1.11
CA LEU A 40 -1.39 -13.01 -2.52
C LEU A 40 -2.54 -13.89 -3.04
N ASP A 41 -2.94 -14.90 -2.28
CA ASP A 41 -4.08 -15.76 -2.60
C ASP A 41 -5.37 -14.96 -2.81
N GLU A 42 -5.70 -14.03 -1.91
CA GLU A 42 -6.90 -13.18 -2.05
C GLU A 42 -6.85 -12.24 -3.27
N LEU A 43 -5.65 -11.87 -3.71
CA LEU A 43 -5.48 -11.08 -4.92
C LEU A 43 -5.68 -11.95 -6.17
N LEU A 44 -5.15 -13.17 -6.15
CA LEU A 44 -5.28 -14.14 -7.24
C LEU A 44 -6.73 -14.61 -7.41
N ASP A 45 -7.44 -14.89 -6.31
CA ASP A 45 -8.87 -15.28 -6.33
C ASP A 45 -9.78 -14.22 -6.97
N ARG A 46 -9.35 -12.96 -7.01
CA ARG A 46 -10.12 -11.86 -7.61
C ARG A 46 -9.82 -11.64 -9.09
N ILE A 47 -8.89 -12.40 -9.68
CA ILE A 47 -8.59 -12.31 -11.11
C ILE A 47 -9.72 -12.98 -11.89
N THR A 48 -10.33 -12.23 -12.81
CA THR A 48 -11.37 -12.71 -13.73
C THR A 48 -10.92 -12.49 -15.17
N PRO A 49 -11.45 -13.26 -16.14
CA PRO A 49 -11.14 -13.03 -17.56
C PRO A 49 -11.41 -11.59 -18.02
N GLU A 50 -12.35 -10.90 -17.37
CA GLU A 50 -12.74 -9.51 -17.66
C GLU A 50 -11.75 -8.47 -17.10
N ASN A 51 -10.99 -8.81 -16.03
CA ASN A 51 -10.02 -7.89 -15.41
C ASN A 51 -8.56 -8.25 -15.72
N LEU A 52 -8.35 -9.23 -16.61
CA LEU A 52 -7.04 -9.63 -17.08
C LEU A 52 -6.50 -8.56 -18.04
N HIS A 53 -5.58 -7.74 -17.55
CA HIS A 53 -4.94 -6.71 -18.36
C HIS A 53 -3.92 -7.34 -19.30
N SER A 54 -3.96 -6.98 -20.58
CA SER A 54 -2.92 -7.35 -21.55
C SER A 54 -1.65 -6.52 -21.35
N GLU A 55 -0.57 -6.96 -22.00
CA GLU A 55 0.69 -6.24 -22.04
C GLU A 55 0.46 -4.79 -22.50
N VAL A 56 0.97 -3.84 -21.72
CA VAL A 56 0.90 -2.41 -22.05
C VAL A 56 2.22 -2.02 -22.70
N ASP A 57 2.15 -1.57 -23.96
CA ASP A 57 3.28 -0.92 -24.62
C ASP A 57 3.47 0.48 -24.02
N TRP A 58 4.61 0.68 -23.37
CA TRP A 58 4.99 1.95 -22.74
C TRP A 58 5.42 3.03 -23.75
N GLY A 59 5.42 2.70 -25.04
CA GLY A 59 5.75 3.61 -26.12
C GLY A 59 7.22 3.54 -26.53
N LYS A 60 7.58 4.42 -27.47
CA LYS A 60 8.94 4.48 -28.02
C LYS A 60 9.84 5.26 -27.07
N ARG A 61 11.13 4.90 -27.03
CA ARG A 61 12.17 5.54 -26.20
C ARG A 61 12.10 7.06 -26.34
N GLU A 62 11.89 7.77 -25.24
CA GLU A 62 12.10 9.21 -25.13
C GLU A 62 13.39 9.46 -24.36
N GLY A 63 14.53 9.51 -25.06
CA GLY A 63 15.84 9.79 -24.46
C GLY A 63 16.96 8.81 -24.87
N ASN A 64 18.06 8.86 -24.12
CA ASN A 64 19.34 8.18 -24.43
C ASN A 64 19.65 7.00 -23.46
N GLU A 65 18.64 6.28 -22.98
CA GLU A 65 18.84 5.21 -21.99
C GLU A 65 19.27 3.89 -22.66
N PRO A 66 20.50 3.38 -22.45
CA PRO A 66 20.90 2.06 -22.97
C PRO A 66 20.19 0.92 -22.25
N TRP A 67 19.95 -0.17 -23.01
CA TRP A 67 19.25 -1.39 -22.61
C TRP A 67 19.96 -2.17 -21.50
#